data_AF-H7C8G4-F1
#
_entry.id   AF-H7C8G4-F1
#
_cell.length_a   1.000
_cell.length_b   1.000
_cell.length_c   1.000
_cell.angle_alpha   90.00
_cell.angle_beta   90.00
_cell.angle_gamma   90.00
#
_symmetry.space_group_name_H-M   'P 1'
#
loop_
_entity.id
_entity.type
_entity.pdbx_description
1 polymer ?
#
loop_
_entity_poly.entity_id
_entity_poly.type
_entity_poly.pdbx_seq_one_letter_code
_entity_poly.pdbx_strand_id
1 'polypeptide(L)' 'MASWLVEWKSDTETQWLKYTPSQSLKDLERAYTNFFQKHTAFPRLKKRGQNDTFRYPLGVKLD' A
#
# COMPACT_ATOMS: atom_id res chain seq x y z
N MET A 1 -7.77 8.15 4.81
CA MET A 1 -6.44 7.90 5.43
C MET A 1 -5.30 8.38 4.54
N ALA A 2 -5.42 8.29 3.21
CA ALA A 2 -4.39 8.76 2.26
C ALA A 2 -3.97 10.25 2.31
N SER A 3 -4.70 11.15 2.98
CA SER A 3 -4.32 12.58 3.08
C SER A 3 -3.10 12.82 3.98
N TRP A 4 -2.86 11.96 4.97
CA TRP A 4 -1.74 12.10 5.92
C TRP A 4 -0.43 11.47 5.42
N LEU A 5 -0.47 10.73 4.31
CA LEU A 5 0.72 10.11 3.73
C LEU A 5 1.77 11.13 3.29
N VAL A 6 1.36 12.35 2.94
CA VAL A 6 2.29 13.43 2.60
C VAL A 6 3.05 13.89 3.84
N GLU A 7 2.33 14.06 4.95
CA GLU A 7 2.87 14.48 6.24
C GLU A 7 3.81 13.42 6.84
N TRP A 8 3.43 12.15 6.77
CA TRP A 8 4.27 11.04 7.26
C TRP A 8 5.51 10.82 6.40
N LYS A 9 5.48 11.23 5.12
CA LYS A 9 6.69 11.23 4.29
C LYS A 9 7.63 12.38 4.65
N SER A 10 7.15 13.49 5.21
CA SER A 10 8.01 14.59 5.66
C SER A 10 8.60 14.37 7.05
N ASP A 11 7.94 13.56 7.87
CA ASP A 11 8.32 13.35 9.26
C ASP A 11 9.59 12.46 9.40
N THR A 12 10.43 12.78 10.38
CA THR A 12 11.75 12.13 10.57
C THR A 12 11.63 10.69 11.04
N GLU A 13 10.62 10.37 11.83
CA GLU A 13 10.38 9.01 12.35
C GLU A 13 9.85 8.06 11.27
N THR A 14 9.16 8.59 10.26
CA THR A 14 8.54 7.83 9.17
C THR A 14 9.22 8.05 7.82
N GLN A 15 10.45 8.56 7.77
CA GLN A 15 11.23 8.70 6.53
C GLN A 15 11.35 7.39 5.73
N TRP A 16 11.33 6.23 6.39
CA TRP A 16 11.35 4.93 5.74
C TRP A 16 10.14 4.71 4.81
N LEU A 17 9.04 5.45 4.99
CA LEU A 17 7.91 5.45 4.05
C LEU A 17 8.25 6.01 2.67
N LYS A 18 9.32 6.79 2.52
CA LYS A 18 9.78 7.26 1.20
C LYS A 18 10.27 6.11 0.32
N TYR A 19 10.85 5.09 0.93
CA TYR A 19 11.41 3.93 0.23
C TYR A 19 10.39 2.82 0.00
N THR A 20 9.19 2.92 0.59
CA THR A 20 8.13 1.94 0.35
C THR A 20 7.26 2.36 -0.84
N PRO A 21 6.89 1.42 -1.72
CA PRO A 21 5.92 1.71 -2.78
C PRO A 21 4.61 2.19 -2.17
N SER A 22 4.13 3.36 -2.59
CA SER A 22 2.85 3.92 -2.12
C SER A 22 1.65 3.00 -2.39
N GLN A 23 1.80 2.09 -3.34
CA GLN A 23 0.78 1.11 -3.70
C GLN A 23 0.51 0.11 -2.57
N SER A 24 1.54 -0.37 -1.87
CA SER A 24 1.40 -1.31 -0.76
C SER A 24 0.54 -0.76 0.38
N LEU A 25 0.63 0.55 0.63
CA LEU A 25 -0.17 1.23 1.64
C LEU A 25 -1.64 1.35 1.21
N LYS A 26 -1.90 1.65 -0.07
CA LYS A 26 -3.26 1.69 -0.62
C LYS A 26 -3.94 0.32 -0.58
N ASP A 27 -3.21 -0.75 -0.91
CA ASP A 27 -3.74 -2.12 -0.84
C ASP A 27 -4.06 -2.51 0.61
N LEU A 28 -3.24 -2.07 1.57
CA LEU A 28 -3.51 -2.26 3.01
C LEU A 28 -4.77 -1.51 3.45
N GLU A 29 -4.90 -0.23 3.10
CA GLU A 29 -6.10 0.57 3.39
C GLU A 29 -7.36 -0.13 2.85
N ARG A 30 -7.33 -0.54 1.58
CA ARG A 30 -8.47 -1.21 0.93
C ARG A 30 -8.82 -2.55 1.59
N ALA A 31 -7.82 -3.35 1.95
CA ALA A 31 -8.04 -4.63 2.61
C ALA A 31 -8.73 -4.46 3.98
N TYR A 32 -8.31 -3.46 4.76
CA TYR A 32 -8.95 -3.15 6.04
C TYR A 32 -10.35 -2.57 5.86
N THR A 33 -10.57 -1.66 4.90
CA THR A 33 -11.91 -1.14 4.60
C THR A 33 -12.88 -2.27 4.24
N ASN A 34 -12.47 -3.17 3.34
CA ASN A 34 -13.30 -4.31 2.93
C ASN A 34 -13.56 -5.30 4.07
N PHE A 35 -12.57 -5.51 4.95
CA PHE A 35 -12.73 -6.34 6.15
C PHE A 35 -13.78 -5.78 7.11
N PHE A 36 -13.71 -4.48 7.41
CA PHE A 36 -14.70 -3.83 8.27
C PHE A 36 -16.10 -3.79 7.63
N GLN A 37 -16.18 -3.69 6.30
CA GLN A 37 -17.42 -3.83 5.54
C GLN A 37 -17.91 -5.30 5.40
N LYS A 38 -17.21 -6.27 6.01
CA LYS A 38 -17.51 -7.72 5.97
C LYS A 38 -17.53 -8.35 4.56
N HIS A 39 -16.94 -7.68 3.58
CA HIS A 39 -16.79 -8.21 2.21
C HIS A 39 -15.64 -9.21 2.08
N THR A 40 -14.64 -9.11 2.96
CA THR A 40 -13.45 -9.96 2.92
C THR A 40 -13.07 -10.46 4.30
N ALA A 41 -12.43 -11.62 4.35
CA ALA A 41 -11.81 -12.12 5.58
C ALA A 41 -10.68 -11.20 6.06
N PHE A 42 -10.21 -11.44 7.28
CA PHE A 42 -9.11 -10.68 7.89
C PHE A 42 -7.90 -10.58 6.95
N PRO A 43 -7.33 -9.38 6.74
CA PRO A 43 -6.16 -9.20 5.89
C PRO A 43 -4.99 -10.06 6.39
N ARG A 44 -4.48 -10.94 5.55
CA ARG A 44 -3.28 -11.74 5.84
C ARG A 44 -2.20 -11.40 4.84
N LEU A 45 -0.96 -11.23 5.33
CA LEU A 45 0.19 -11.08 4.45
C LEU A 45 0.31 -12.33 3.58
N LYS A 46 0.12 -12.17 2.26
CA LYS A 46 0.22 -13.30 1.33
C LYS A 46 1.68 -13.65 1.09
N LYS A 47 1.95 -14.94 0.87
CA LYS A 47 3.26 -15.40 0.38
C LYS A 47 3.51 -14.82 -1.02
N ARG A 48 4.78 -14.47 -1.31
CA ARG A 48 5.20 -14.05 -2.65
C ARG A 48 4.75 -15.07 -3.70
N GLY A 49 4.26 -14.60 -4.85
CA GLY A 49 3.80 -15.43 -5.97
C GLY A 49 2.32 -15.84 -5.95
N GLN A 50 1.55 -15.56 -4.89
CA GLN A 50 0.12 -15.90 -4.87
C GLN A 50 -0.77 -14.70 -5.22
N ASN A 51 -1.38 -14.73 -6.42
CA ASN A 51 -2.10 -13.60 -7.04
C ASN A 51 -1.23 -12.35 -7.26
N ASP A 52 0.04 -12.57 -7.61
CA ASP A 52 0.96 -11.48 -7.92
C ASP A 52 0.49 -10.81 -9.22
N THR A 53 -0.12 -9.63 -9.10
CA THR A 53 -0.54 -8.84 -10.26
C THR A 53 0.61 -7.88 -10.56
N PHE A 54 1.25 -8.03 -11.71
CA PHE A 54 2.23 -7.05 -12.15
C PHE A 54 1.53 -5.71 -12.36
N ARG A 55 1.84 -4.75 -11.50
CA ARG A 55 1.34 -3.38 -11.61
C ARG A 55 2.55 -2.47 -11.79
N TYR A 56 2.48 -1.62 -12.81
CA TYR A 56 3.53 -0.65 -13.05
C TYR A 56 3.68 0.29 -11.86
N PRO A 57 4.91 0.46 -11.32
CA PRO A 57 5.14 1.45 -10.29
C PRO A 57 4.87 2.85 -10.86
N LEU A 58 4.06 3.63 -10.16
CA LEU A 58 3.82 5.03 -10.50
C LEU A 58 5.14 5.78 -10.34
N GLY A 59 5.81 6.11 -11.45
CA GLY A 59 7.14 6.73 -11.47
C GLY A 59 8.13 6.12 -12.47
N VAL A 60 7.78 4.99 -13.11
CA VAL A 60 8.58 4.45 -14.22
C VAL A 60 8.18 5.15 -15.52
N LYS A 61 9.08 5.97 -16.07
CA LYS A 61 9.01 6.37 -17.48
C LYS A 61 9.59 5.22 -18.30
N LEU A 62 8.77 4.64 -19.18
CA LEU A 62 9.26 3.75 -20.24
C LEU A 62 9.71 4.66 -21.39
N ASP A 63 11.00 4.61 -21.72
CA ASP A 63 11.55 5.14 -22.97
C ASP A 63 11.44 4.06 -24.06
#